data_AF-A0A8J4TK04-F1
#
_entry.id   AF-A0A8J4TK04-F1
#
_cell.length_a   1.000
_cell.length_b   1.000
_cell.length_c   1.000
_cell.angle_alpha   90.00
_cell.angle_beta   90.00
_cell.angle_gamma   90.00
#
_symmetry.space_group_name_H-M   'P 1'
#
loop_
_entity.id
_entity.type
_entity.pdbx_description
1 polymer ?
#
loop_
_entity_poly.entity_id
_entity_poly.type
_entity_poly.pdbx_seq_one_letter_code
_entity_poly.pdbx_strand_id
1 'polypeptide(L)'
;MHSAISYAIANRRKSVTLVHKGNIMKFTEGAFRDWGYEVAKQYFGAKEIDGGPWCEIPMGKPGAGIVIKDAIADNALQQFLLRPADYDVIATLNLNGDYMSDALAAQVGGIGIAPGGNINYITGHAVFEATHGTAPKYANQDKVNPGSVILSGEMMFRYMGWTEAADLILKGLRGAIASKRVTYDFARLMDGATEIKCSQFGDNVIEHM
;
A
#
# COMPACT_ATOMS: atom_id res chain seq x y z
N MET A 1 -12.93 3.55 -6.27
CA MET A 1 -13.22 2.15 -6.64
C MET A 1 -12.64 1.76 -8.00
N HIS A 2 -12.99 2.44 -9.10
CA HIS A 2 -12.50 2.08 -10.45
C HIS A 2 -10.98 1.89 -10.50
N SER A 3 -10.19 2.85 -10.01
CA SER A 3 -8.72 2.77 -9.97
C SER A 3 -8.21 1.57 -9.17
N ALA A 4 -8.88 1.18 -8.08
CA ALA A 4 -8.47 0.03 -7.26
C ALA A 4 -8.68 -1.30 -8.01
N ILE A 5 -9.80 -1.45 -8.72
CA ILE A 5 -10.05 -2.63 -9.57
C ILE A 5 -9.09 -2.64 -10.76
N SER A 6 -8.90 -1.50 -11.44
CA SER A 6 -7.93 -1.41 -12.55
C SER A 6 -6.51 -1.77 -12.10
N TYR A 7 -6.10 -1.31 -10.91
CA TYR A 7 -4.82 -1.67 -10.31
C TYR A 7 -4.74 -3.18 -10.02
N ALA A 8 -5.81 -3.76 -9.45
CA ALA A 8 -5.88 -5.18 -9.18
C ALA A 8 -5.73 -6.03 -10.46
N ILE A 9 -6.37 -5.61 -11.55
CA ILE A 9 -6.27 -6.26 -12.86
C ILE A 9 -4.84 -6.15 -13.41
N ALA A 10 -4.30 -4.93 -13.48
CA ALA A 10 -2.98 -4.68 -14.05
C ALA A 10 -1.87 -5.44 -13.32
N ASN A 11 -2.00 -5.57 -11.99
CA ASN A 11 -1.01 -6.20 -11.13
C ASN A 11 -1.38 -7.63 -10.70
N ARG A 12 -2.39 -8.25 -11.34
CA ARG A 12 -2.84 -9.63 -11.08
C ARG A 12 -3.08 -9.92 -9.59
N ARG A 13 -3.70 -8.97 -8.90
CA ARG A 13 -4.09 -9.07 -7.49
C ARG A 13 -5.31 -9.97 -7.36
N LYS A 14 -5.54 -10.53 -6.18
CA LYS A 14 -6.58 -11.55 -5.94
C LYS A 14 -7.93 -10.98 -5.53
N SER A 15 -7.93 -9.84 -4.85
CA SER A 15 -9.17 -9.23 -4.37
C SER A 15 -9.07 -7.72 -4.20
N VAL A 16 -10.23 -7.07 -4.18
CA VAL A 16 -10.41 -5.68 -3.74
C VAL A 16 -11.41 -5.67 -2.59
N THR A 17 -10.98 -5.22 -1.41
CA THR A 17 -11.83 -5.13 -0.23
C THR A 17 -12.26 -3.68 0.01
N LEU A 18 -13.57 -3.43 0.00
CA LEU A 18 -14.17 -2.17 0.38
C LEU A 18 -14.27 -2.11 1.90
N VAL A 19 -13.53 -1.22 2.53
CA VAL A 19 -13.57 -1.07 3.99
C VAL A 19 -14.38 0.17 4.35
N HIS A 20 -15.34 0.00 5.26
CA HIS A 20 -16.30 1.04 5.58
C HIS A 20 -16.97 0.80 6.95
N LYS A 21 -17.66 1.78 7.52
CA LYS A 21 -18.45 1.69 8.77
C LYS A 21 -19.93 1.95 8.50
N GLY A 22 -20.42 1.37 7.40
CA GLY A 22 -21.74 1.62 6.84
C GLY A 22 -22.91 1.05 7.65
N ASN A 23 -22.66 0.20 8.65
CA ASN A 23 -23.71 -0.23 9.58
C ASN A 23 -24.17 0.91 10.50
N ILE A 24 -23.28 1.88 10.80
CA ILE A 24 -23.59 3.08 11.57
C ILE A 24 -23.80 4.28 10.64
N MET A 25 -22.82 4.58 9.78
CA MET A 25 -22.84 5.72 8.87
C MET A 25 -23.44 5.33 7.50
N LYS A 26 -24.73 5.01 7.52
CA LYS A 26 -25.45 4.38 6.39
C LYS A 26 -25.37 5.18 5.09
N PHE A 27 -25.53 6.49 5.15
CA PHE A 27 -25.68 7.33 3.95
C PHE A 27 -24.36 7.90 3.41
N THR A 28 -23.24 7.62 4.07
CA THR A 28 -21.90 8.01 3.61
C THR A 28 -21.03 6.78 3.39
N GLU A 29 -20.68 6.08 4.46
CA GLU A 29 -19.86 4.87 4.39
C GLU A 29 -20.62 3.65 3.88
N GLY A 30 -21.92 3.55 4.17
CA GLY A 30 -22.78 2.55 3.53
C GLY A 30 -22.93 2.81 2.03
N ALA A 31 -23.16 4.07 1.65
CA ALA A 31 -23.22 4.48 0.25
C ALA A 31 -21.90 4.22 -0.50
N PHE A 32 -20.74 4.45 0.12
CA PHE A 32 -19.43 4.09 -0.44
C PHE A 32 -19.34 2.61 -0.82
N ARG A 33 -19.78 1.71 0.08
CA ARG A 33 -19.83 0.26 -0.20
C ARG A 33 -20.77 -0.01 -1.39
N ASP A 34 -21.99 0.52 -1.34
CA ASP A 34 -23.02 0.23 -2.33
C ASP A 34 -22.60 0.69 -3.72
N TRP A 35 -22.12 1.94 -3.85
CA TRP A 35 -21.59 2.47 -5.12
C TRP A 35 -20.33 1.73 -5.58
N GLY A 36 -19.49 1.27 -4.66
CA GLY A 36 -18.30 0.51 -5.03
C GLY A 36 -18.65 -0.85 -5.65
N TYR A 37 -19.65 -1.55 -5.12
CA TYR A 37 -20.21 -2.76 -5.76
C TYR A 37 -20.89 -2.44 -7.08
N GLU A 38 -21.64 -1.35 -7.17
CA GLU A 38 -22.26 -0.90 -8.42
C GLU A 38 -21.20 -0.67 -9.51
N VAL A 39 -20.10 0.00 -9.18
CA VAL A 39 -18.98 0.21 -10.11
C VAL A 39 -18.39 -1.13 -10.58
N ALA A 40 -18.19 -2.08 -9.67
CA ALA A 40 -17.69 -3.41 -10.01
C ALA A 40 -18.63 -4.14 -10.99
N LYS A 41 -19.94 -4.07 -10.77
CA LYS A 41 -20.95 -4.70 -11.64
C LYS A 41 -21.06 -4.01 -13.00
N GLN A 42 -21.15 -2.68 -13.02
CA GLN A 42 -21.41 -1.92 -14.26
C GLN A 42 -20.19 -1.84 -15.17
N TYR A 43 -19.02 -1.54 -14.62
CA TYR A 43 -17.82 -1.23 -15.43
C TYR A 43 -16.90 -2.44 -15.62
N PHE A 44 -16.90 -3.37 -14.66
CA PHE A 44 -16.05 -4.57 -14.72
C PHE A 44 -16.87 -5.85 -14.90
N GLY A 45 -18.20 -5.74 -14.85
CA GLY A 45 -19.08 -6.86 -15.12
C GLY A 45 -19.00 -7.98 -14.09
N ALA A 46 -18.64 -7.64 -12.85
CA ALA A 46 -18.62 -8.54 -11.72
C ALA A 46 -20.02 -9.09 -11.43
N LYS A 47 -20.10 -10.32 -10.93
CA LYS A 47 -21.35 -11.01 -10.59
C LYS A 47 -21.31 -11.43 -9.13
N GLU A 48 -22.47 -11.43 -8.49
CA GLU A 48 -22.60 -11.85 -7.10
C GLU A 48 -22.21 -13.33 -6.93
N ILE A 49 -21.52 -13.61 -5.84
CA ILE A 49 -21.19 -14.96 -5.37
C ILE A 49 -22.29 -15.37 -4.39
N ASP A 50 -22.90 -16.55 -4.57
CA ASP A 50 -23.89 -17.14 -3.64
C ASP A 50 -25.05 -16.22 -3.20
N GLY A 51 -25.48 -15.30 -4.07
CA GLY A 51 -26.55 -14.33 -3.78
C GLY A 51 -26.08 -13.04 -3.08
N GLY A 52 -24.76 -12.82 -2.98
CA GLY A 52 -24.14 -11.57 -2.54
C GLY A 52 -23.86 -11.48 -1.04
N PRO A 53 -23.28 -10.36 -0.56
CA PRO A 53 -23.00 -9.14 -1.33
C PRO A 53 -21.69 -9.19 -2.14
N TRP A 54 -20.80 -10.14 -1.84
CA TRP A 54 -19.52 -10.25 -2.52
C TRP A 54 -19.72 -10.60 -3.99
N CYS A 55 -18.82 -10.11 -4.83
CA CYS A 55 -18.85 -10.31 -6.27
C CYS A 55 -17.52 -10.87 -6.76
N GLU A 56 -17.54 -11.56 -7.89
CA GLU A 56 -16.36 -11.99 -8.61
C GLU A 56 -16.43 -11.52 -10.07
N ILE A 57 -15.29 -11.12 -10.64
CA ILE A 57 -15.20 -10.90 -12.08
C ILE A 57 -15.20 -12.27 -12.78
N PRO A 58 -16.18 -12.55 -13.66
CA PRO A 58 -16.32 -13.88 -14.25
C PRO A 58 -15.19 -14.21 -15.23
N MET A 59 -14.96 -15.52 -15.43
CA MET A 59 -14.04 -16.03 -16.44
C MET A 59 -14.31 -15.44 -17.83
N GLY A 60 -13.23 -15.16 -18.58
CA GLY A 60 -13.30 -14.55 -19.91
C GLY A 60 -13.33 -13.01 -19.91
N LYS A 61 -13.34 -12.37 -18.74
CA LYS A 61 -13.19 -10.90 -18.62
C LYS A 61 -11.79 -10.51 -18.11
N PRO A 62 -11.30 -9.30 -18.43
CA PRO A 62 -10.12 -8.74 -17.77
C PRO A 62 -10.32 -8.71 -16.26
N GLY A 63 -9.42 -9.35 -15.50
CA GLY A 63 -9.56 -9.48 -14.05
C GLY A 63 -10.33 -10.71 -13.57
N ALA A 64 -10.58 -11.70 -14.43
CA ALA A 64 -11.25 -12.94 -14.05
C ALA A 64 -10.69 -13.54 -12.75
N GLY A 65 -11.58 -13.91 -11.84
CA GLY A 65 -11.24 -14.46 -10.52
C GLY A 65 -10.93 -13.42 -9.44
N ILE A 66 -10.90 -12.12 -9.76
CA ILE A 66 -10.78 -11.07 -8.73
C ILE A 66 -12.08 -11.01 -7.93
N VAL A 67 -11.96 -11.20 -6.63
CA VAL A 67 -13.06 -11.07 -5.67
C VAL A 67 -13.19 -9.62 -5.21
N ILE A 68 -14.38 -9.05 -5.35
CA ILE A 68 -14.77 -7.76 -4.77
C ILE A 68 -15.59 -8.07 -3.54
N LYS A 69 -15.09 -7.64 -2.39
CA LYS A 69 -15.69 -7.93 -1.07
C LYS A 69 -15.71 -6.70 -0.19
N ASP A 70 -16.41 -6.76 0.93
CA ASP A 70 -16.44 -5.68 1.92
C ASP A 70 -16.15 -6.17 3.34
N ALA A 71 -15.66 -5.25 4.17
CA ALA A 71 -15.43 -5.47 5.59
C ALA A 71 -15.77 -4.20 6.38
N ILE A 72 -16.37 -4.39 7.57
CA ILE A 72 -16.60 -3.28 8.49
C ILE A 72 -15.26 -2.83 9.10
N ALA A 73 -14.99 -1.52 9.15
CA ALA A 73 -13.68 -0.95 9.48
C ALA A 73 -13.06 -1.44 10.81
N ASP A 74 -13.85 -1.57 11.87
CA ASP A 74 -13.39 -2.09 13.17
C ASP A 74 -13.03 -3.58 13.12
N ASN A 75 -13.81 -4.37 12.40
CA ASN A 75 -13.47 -5.77 12.14
C ASN A 75 -12.25 -5.87 11.22
N ALA A 76 -12.13 -5.04 10.19
CA ALA A 76 -10.99 -5.05 9.27
C ALA A 76 -9.65 -4.83 10.02
N LEU A 77 -9.60 -3.88 10.95
CA LEU A 77 -8.42 -3.66 11.79
C LEU A 77 -8.03 -4.90 12.62
N GLN A 78 -9.01 -5.66 13.13
CA GLN A 78 -8.74 -6.93 13.81
C GLN A 78 -8.26 -8.00 12.83
N GLN A 79 -8.88 -8.10 11.66
CA GLN A 79 -8.55 -9.11 10.66
C GLN A 79 -7.20 -8.85 9.97
N PHE A 80 -6.72 -7.61 9.87
CA PHE A 80 -5.36 -7.34 9.41
C PHE A 80 -4.31 -8.00 10.30
N LEU A 81 -4.57 -8.13 11.61
CA LEU A 81 -3.70 -8.86 12.53
C LEU A 81 -3.94 -10.38 12.47
N LEU A 82 -5.21 -10.80 12.51
CA LEU A 82 -5.57 -12.22 12.66
C LEU A 82 -5.47 -13.02 11.36
N ARG A 83 -5.78 -12.38 10.23
CA ARG A 83 -5.88 -12.99 8.89
C ARG A 83 -5.37 -12.07 7.78
N PRO A 84 -4.14 -11.52 7.87
CA PRO A 84 -3.60 -10.61 6.86
C PRO A 84 -3.60 -11.20 5.44
N ALA A 85 -3.40 -12.52 5.32
CA ALA A 85 -3.33 -13.21 4.02
C ALA A 85 -4.67 -13.23 3.26
N ASP A 86 -5.79 -12.92 3.92
CA ASP A 86 -7.10 -12.83 3.27
C ASP A 86 -7.28 -11.50 2.54
N TYR A 87 -6.41 -10.51 2.75
CA TYR A 87 -6.52 -9.17 2.17
C TYR A 87 -5.45 -8.93 1.11
N ASP A 88 -5.82 -8.16 0.09
CA ASP A 88 -4.93 -7.79 -1.00
C ASP A 88 -5.06 -6.28 -1.29
N VAL A 89 -5.84 -5.87 -2.28
CA VAL A 89 -6.10 -4.44 -2.52
C VAL A 89 -7.19 -3.95 -1.58
N ILE A 90 -6.97 -2.79 -0.94
CA ILE A 90 -7.96 -2.14 -0.08
C ILE A 90 -8.46 -0.86 -0.77
N ALA A 91 -9.77 -0.65 -0.77
CA ALA A 91 -10.41 0.59 -1.16
C ALA A 91 -11.24 1.11 0.01
N THR A 92 -10.98 2.33 0.45
CA THR A 92 -11.64 2.90 1.64
C THR A 92 -11.77 4.42 1.54
N LEU A 93 -12.48 5.03 2.48
CA LEU A 93 -12.63 6.48 2.58
C LEU A 93 -11.40 7.12 3.24
N ASN A 94 -11.26 8.43 3.07
CA ASN A 94 -10.08 9.20 3.48
C ASN A 94 -9.64 8.90 4.93
N LEU A 95 -10.53 9.08 5.91
CA LEU A 95 -10.20 8.87 7.34
C LEU A 95 -9.88 7.41 7.70
N ASN A 96 -10.62 6.46 7.13
CA ASN A 96 -10.32 5.05 7.35
C ASN A 96 -8.98 4.66 6.70
N GLY A 97 -8.66 5.26 5.56
CA GLY A 97 -7.39 5.09 4.86
C GLY A 97 -6.22 5.49 5.73
N ASP A 98 -6.27 6.69 6.30
CA ASP A 98 -5.28 7.23 7.25
C ASP A 98 -5.00 6.24 8.40
N TYR A 99 -6.07 5.82 9.11
CA TYR A 99 -5.91 4.92 10.26
C TYR A 99 -5.36 3.53 9.86
N MET A 100 -5.80 3.00 8.72
CA MET A 100 -5.42 1.66 8.28
C MET A 100 -4.00 1.63 7.71
N SER A 101 -3.60 2.65 6.94
CA SER A 101 -2.25 2.71 6.39
C SER A 101 -1.19 2.76 7.49
N ASP A 102 -1.44 3.56 8.54
CA ASP A 102 -0.54 3.66 9.69
C ASP A 102 -0.51 2.36 10.50
N ALA A 103 -1.68 1.75 10.76
CA ALA A 103 -1.76 0.49 11.48
C ALA A 103 -1.01 -0.63 10.73
N LEU A 104 -1.17 -0.72 9.41
CA LEU A 104 -0.49 -1.72 8.57
C LEU A 104 1.02 -1.45 8.47
N ALA A 105 1.45 -0.18 8.34
CA ALA A 105 2.85 0.18 8.35
C ALA A 105 3.53 -0.19 9.67
N ALA A 106 2.87 0.07 10.81
CA ALA A 106 3.36 -0.34 12.12
C ALA A 106 3.43 -1.86 12.26
N GLN A 107 2.42 -2.60 11.78
CA GLN A 107 2.35 -4.07 11.85
C GLN A 107 3.55 -4.75 11.18
N VAL A 108 4.04 -4.22 10.06
CA VAL A 108 5.20 -4.77 9.34
C VAL A 108 6.54 -4.17 9.79
N GLY A 109 6.54 -3.34 10.84
CA GLY A 109 7.75 -2.62 11.31
C GLY A 109 8.24 -1.54 10.33
N GLY A 110 7.37 -1.10 9.42
CA GLY A 110 7.69 -0.24 8.29
C GLY A 110 7.38 1.24 8.47
N ILE A 111 7.08 1.73 9.69
CA ILE A 111 6.64 3.11 9.93
C ILE A 111 7.62 4.17 9.37
N GLY A 112 8.93 3.88 9.38
CA GLY A 112 9.96 4.78 8.85
C GLY A 112 10.24 4.61 7.35
N ILE A 113 9.66 3.59 6.71
CA ILE A 113 9.92 3.24 5.32
C ILE A 113 8.66 3.06 4.45
N ALA A 114 7.48 3.31 4.99
CA ALA A 114 6.23 3.21 4.23
C ALA A 114 6.23 4.22 3.06
N PRO A 115 6.00 3.78 1.81
CA PRO A 115 5.89 4.70 0.68
C PRO A 115 4.48 5.27 0.52
N GLY A 116 4.37 6.35 -0.26
CA GLY A 116 3.11 7.04 -0.51
C GLY A 116 3.09 7.81 -1.83
N GLY A 117 1.89 7.90 -2.42
CA GLY A 117 1.66 8.68 -3.64
C GLY A 117 0.21 9.13 -3.78
N ASN A 118 0.04 10.39 -4.17
CA ASN A 118 -1.23 11.05 -4.44
C ASN A 118 -1.41 11.17 -5.95
N ILE A 119 -2.39 10.46 -6.52
CA ILE A 119 -2.50 10.28 -7.97
C ILE A 119 -3.90 10.65 -8.45
N ASN A 120 -3.96 11.51 -9.45
CA ASN A 120 -5.14 11.70 -10.29
C ASN A 120 -4.99 10.89 -11.58
N TYR A 121 -5.58 9.70 -11.61
CA TYR A 121 -5.51 8.78 -12.76
C TYR A 121 -6.22 9.28 -14.03
N ILE A 122 -7.07 10.31 -13.94
CA ILE A 122 -7.76 10.89 -15.11
C ILE A 122 -6.86 11.89 -15.82
N THR A 123 -6.19 12.76 -15.05
CA THR A 123 -5.33 13.82 -15.61
C THR A 123 -3.88 13.38 -15.74
N GLY A 124 -3.49 12.26 -15.14
CA GLY A 124 -2.13 11.76 -15.13
C GLY A 124 -1.20 12.46 -14.13
N HIS A 125 -1.67 13.44 -13.37
CA HIS A 125 -0.86 14.11 -12.35
C HIS A 125 -0.66 13.20 -11.13
N ALA A 126 0.58 13.14 -10.65
CA ALA A 126 0.96 12.35 -9.48
C ALA A 126 2.02 13.08 -8.65
N VAL A 127 1.91 12.96 -7.32
CA VAL A 127 2.91 13.44 -6.36
C VAL A 127 3.27 12.28 -5.44
N PHE A 128 4.54 11.90 -5.43
CA PHE A 128 5.08 10.85 -4.57
C PHE A 128 5.82 11.49 -3.40
N GLU A 129 5.59 11.00 -2.19
CA GLU A 129 6.03 11.70 -0.97
C GLU A 129 6.54 10.75 0.10
N ALA A 130 7.40 11.27 0.99
CA ALA A 130 7.68 10.59 2.25
C ALA A 130 6.44 10.67 3.16
N THR A 131 6.09 9.57 3.81
CA THR A 131 4.86 9.48 4.62
C THR A 131 5.08 9.79 6.10
N HIS A 132 6.34 9.80 6.54
CA HIS A 132 6.68 10.15 7.91
C HIS A 132 6.76 11.67 8.13
N GLY A 133 6.61 12.11 9.38
CA GLY A 133 6.78 13.51 9.75
C GLY A 133 8.22 14.04 9.61
N THR A 134 8.40 15.34 9.84
CA THR A 134 9.67 16.06 9.60
C THR A 134 10.80 15.77 10.59
N ALA A 135 10.50 15.19 11.75
CA ALA A 135 11.44 14.87 12.83
C ALA A 135 12.53 15.94 13.09
N PRO A 136 12.17 17.20 13.46
CA PRO A 136 13.11 18.35 13.48
C PRO A 136 14.35 18.14 14.34
N LYS A 137 14.25 17.34 15.41
CA LYS A 137 15.36 16.98 16.30
C LYS A 137 16.53 16.26 15.61
N TYR A 138 16.33 15.72 14.41
CA TYR A 138 17.36 15.02 13.61
C TYR A 138 17.70 15.74 12.30
N ALA A 139 17.19 16.95 12.08
CA ALA A 139 17.47 17.72 10.87
C ALA A 139 18.97 17.96 10.70
N ASN A 140 19.49 17.74 9.48
CA ASN A 140 20.90 17.90 9.10
C ASN A 140 21.91 17.03 9.87
N GLN A 141 21.47 15.97 10.55
CA GLN A 141 22.35 15.07 11.31
C GLN A 141 22.77 13.83 10.53
N ASP A 142 22.33 13.68 9.27
CA ASP A 142 22.65 12.51 8.42
C ASP A 142 22.30 11.17 9.11
N LYS A 143 21.14 11.13 9.78
CA LYS A 143 20.78 10.06 10.72
C LYS A 143 19.51 9.29 10.35
N VAL A 144 18.50 9.98 9.82
CA VAL A 144 17.18 9.40 9.58
C VAL A 144 17.18 8.40 8.41
N ASN A 145 16.23 7.47 8.42
CA ASN A 145 16.07 6.48 7.36
C ASN A 145 15.48 7.14 6.10
N PRO A 146 16.14 7.09 4.93
CA PRO A 146 15.59 7.61 3.68
C PRO A 146 14.63 6.62 2.98
N GLY A 147 14.37 5.45 3.56
CA GLY A 147 13.63 4.36 2.92
C GLY A 147 12.23 4.73 2.44
N SER A 148 11.50 5.60 3.16
CA SER A 148 10.17 6.05 2.74
C SER A 148 10.23 6.81 1.42
N VAL A 149 11.09 7.83 1.31
CA VAL A 149 11.20 8.60 0.07
C VAL A 149 11.82 7.79 -1.07
N ILE A 150 12.73 6.86 -0.78
CA ILE A 150 13.29 5.94 -1.77
C ILE A 150 12.20 5.03 -2.35
N LEU A 151 11.35 4.42 -1.51
CA LEU A 151 10.25 3.57 -1.96
C LEU A 151 9.13 4.37 -2.63
N SER A 152 8.88 5.61 -2.23
CA SER A 152 7.99 6.50 -2.99
C SER A 152 8.57 6.84 -4.37
N GLY A 153 9.90 6.96 -4.48
CA GLY A 153 10.61 7.05 -5.75
C GLY A 153 10.48 5.79 -6.61
N GLU A 154 10.50 4.60 -5.99
CA GLU A 154 10.19 3.33 -6.67
C GLU A 154 8.77 3.37 -7.27
N MET A 155 7.77 3.80 -6.50
CA MET A 155 6.40 3.97 -6.99
C MET A 155 6.32 4.97 -8.15
N MET A 156 7.09 6.06 -8.09
CA MET A 156 7.19 7.06 -9.15
C MET A 156 7.73 6.46 -10.46
N PHE A 157 8.85 5.73 -10.40
CA PHE A 157 9.41 5.07 -11.58
C PHE A 157 8.45 4.06 -12.17
N ARG A 158 7.77 3.28 -11.31
CA ARG A 158 6.73 2.33 -11.74
C ARG A 158 5.56 3.04 -12.41
N TYR A 159 5.13 4.20 -11.90
CA TYR A 159 4.09 5.02 -12.50
C TYR A 159 4.50 5.59 -13.87
N MET A 160 5.77 5.96 -14.04
CA MET A 160 6.34 6.41 -15.32
C MET A 160 6.54 5.29 -16.35
N GLY A 161 6.28 4.03 -15.98
CA GLY A 161 6.53 2.86 -16.82
C GLY A 161 7.99 2.39 -16.84
N TRP A 162 8.85 2.93 -15.98
CA TRP A 162 10.26 2.55 -15.86
C TRP A 162 10.41 1.41 -14.84
N THR A 163 9.82 0.27 -15.17
CA THR A 163 9.68 -0.87 -14.25
C THR A 163 11.01 -1.48 -13.84
N GLU A 164 12.00 -1.48 -14.72
CA GLU A 164 13.34 -2.01 -14.49
C GLU A 164 14.07 -1.20 -13.42
N ALA A 165 13.94 0.13 -13.46
CA ALA A 165 14.52 1.01 -12.43
C ALA A 165 13.83 0.80 -11.07
N ALA A 166 12.49 0.69 -11.07
CA ALA A 166 11.73 0.40 -9.87
C ALA A 166 12.14 -0.96 -9.23
N ASP A 167 12.30 -2.00 -10.05
CA ASP A 167 12.70 -3.32 -9.58
C ASP A 167 14.15 -3.34 -9.03
N LEU A 168 15.07 -2.56 -9.62
CA LEU A 168 16.43 -2.38 -9.09
C LEU A 168 16.43 -1.68 -7.73
N ILE A 169 15.63 -0.63 -7.53
CA ILE A 169 15.49 0.03 -6.22
C ILE A 169 14.99 -0.96 -5.17
N LEU A 170 13.97 -1.74 -5.52
CA LEU A 170 13.40 -2.73 -4.61
C LEU A 170 14.41 -3.85 -4.27
N LYS A 171 15.21 -4.28 -5.25
CA LYS A 171 16.31 -5.24 -5.04
C LYS A 171 17.38 -4.66 -4.11
N GLY A 172 17.84 -3.44 -4.39
CA GLY A 172 18.84 -2.74 -3.59
C GLY A 172 18.42 -2.56 -2.13
N LEU A 173 17.19 -2.10 -1.90
CA LEU A 173 16.67 -1.90 -0.55
C LEU A 173 16.53 -3.21 0.22
N ARG A 174 16.05 -4.28 -0.43
CA ARG A 174 15.99 -5.62 0.18
C ARG A 174 17.37 -6.12 0.58
N GLY A 175 18.36 -5.98 -0.30
CA GLY A 175 19.74 -6.37 -0.02
C GLY A 175 20.36 -5.56 1.12
N ALA A 176 20.19 -4.23 1.10
CA ALA A 176 20.69 -3.34 2.13
C ALA A 176 20.13 -3.67 3.52
N ILE A 177 18.82 -3.89 3.64
CA ILE A 177 18.21 -4.30 4.92
C ILE A 177 18.71 -5.68 5.35
N ALA A 178 18.78 -6.65 4.43
CA ALA A 178 19.26 -8.01 4.72
C ALA A 178 20.74 -8.05 5.17
N SER A 179 21.57 -7.11 4.70
CA SER A 179 22.97 -6.95 5.12
C SER A 179 23.12 -6.53 6.60
N LYS A 180 22.02 -6.08 7.23
CA LYS A 180 21.99 -5.47 8.57
C LYS A 180 22.86 -4.21 8.73
N ARG A 181 23.32 -3.60 7.64
CA ARG A 181 23.94 -2.26 7.61
C ARG A 181 22.84 -1.24 7.36
N VAL A 182 22.27 -0.72 8.45
CA VAL A 182 20.99 0.02 8.44
C VAL A 182 21.07 1.27 9.31
N THR A 183 20.15 2.20 9.11
CA THR A 183 20.05 3.41 9.94
C THR A 183 19.62 3.09 11.38
N TYR A 184 19.84 4.04 12.30
CA TYR A 184 19.67 3.88 13.76
C TYR A 184 18.32 3.30 14.20
N ASP A 185 17.25 3.60 13.45
CA ASP A 185 15.88 3.20 13.72
C ASP A 185 15.67 1.68 13.59
N PHE A 186 16.31 1.05 12.61
CA PHE A 186 16.39 -0.41 12.49
C PHE A 186 17.48 -1.00 13.37
N ALA A 187 18.68 -0.39 13.41
CA ALA A 187 19.83 -0.94 14.12
C ALA A 187 19.54 -1.24 15.59
N ARG A 188 18.79 -0.35 16.27
CA ARG A 188 18.40 -0.52 17.69
C ARG A 188 17.40 -1.66 17.96
N LEU A 189 16.80 -2.25 16.92
CA LEU A 189 15.82 -3.34 17.00
C LEU A 189 16.36 -4.66 16.44
N MET A 190 17.62 -4.69 15.99
CA MET A 190 18.22 -5.83 15.29
C MET A 190 19.48 -6.31 16.01
N ASP A 191 19.56 -7.62 16.28
CA ASP A 191 20.78 -8.23 16.78
C ASP A 191 21.87 -8.27 15.69
N GLY A 192 23.06 -7.78 16.04
CA GLY A 192 24.23 -7.78 15.17
C GLY A 192 24.14 -6.80 13.99
N ALA A 193 23.30 -5.76 14.08
CA ALA A 193 23.25 -4.71 13.06
C ALA A 193 24.43 -3.74 13.19
N THR A 194 24.86 -3.20 12.05
CA THR A 194 25.81 -2.09 11.96
C THR A 194 25.01 -0.82 11.69
N GLU A 195 24.96 0.10 12.67
CA GLU A 195 24.36 1.42 12.46
C GLU A 195 25.20 2.23 11.46
N ILE A 196 24.55 2.72 10.40
CA ILE A 196 25.15 3.60 9.39
C ILE A 196 24.32 4.87 9.21
N LYS A 197 24.92 5.90 8.61
CA LYS A 197 24.29 7.19 8.34
C LYS A 197 23.22 7.11 7.24
N CYS A 198 22.39 8.15 7.12
CA CYS A 198 21.39 8.28 6.06
C CYS A 198 22.04 8.18 4.67
N SER A 199 23.08 8.98 4.42
CA SER A 199 23.87 8.97 3.19
C SER A 199 24.45 7.59 2.86
N GLN A 200 25.08 6.96 3.85
CA GLN A 200 25.68 5.63 3.73
C GLN A 200 24.64 4.54 3.47
N PHE A 201 23.42 4.68 3.99
CA PHE A 201 22.35 3.74 3.67
C PHE A 201 21.92 3.87 2.20
N GLY A 202 21.92 5.08 1.64
CA GLY A 202 21.75 5.28 0.19
C GLY A 202 22.83 4.56 -0.63
N ASP A 203 24.10 4.69 -0.24
CA ASP A 203 25.21 3.96 -0.90
C ASP A 203 25.04 2.44 -0.77
N ASN A 204 24.67 1.96 0.42
CA ASN A 204 24.41 0.53 0.68
C ASN A 204 23.26 0.00 -0.21
N VAL A 205 22.21 0.79 -0.44
CA VAL A 205 21.14 0.43 -1.38
C VAL A 205 21.69 0.26 -2.81
N ILE A 206 22.57 1.16 -3.25
CA ILE A 206 23.20 1.11 -4.58
C ILE A 206 24.10 -0.12 -4.73
N GLU A 207 24.91 -0.43 -3.71
CA GLU A 207 25.79 -1.61 -3.70
C GLU A 207 25.04 -2.94 -3.89
N HIS A 208 23.76 -2.97 -3.54
CA HIS A 208 22.90 -4.16 -3.61
C HIS A 208 21.98 -4.20 -4.85
N MET A 209 22.07 -3.23 -5.77
CA MET A 209 21.26 -3.19 -7.00
C MET A 209 21.61 -4.30 -8.00
#